data_AF-M2SLX4-F1
#
_entry.id   AF-M2SLX4-F1
#
_cell.length_a   1.000
_cell.length_b   1.000
_cell.length_c   1.000
_cell.angle_alpha   90.00
_cell.angle_beta   90.00
_cell.angle_gamma   90.00
#
_symmetry.space_group_name_H-M   'P 1'
#
loop_
_entity.id
_entity.type
_entity.pdbx_description
1 polymer ?
#
loop_
_entity_poly.entity_id
_entity_poly.type
_entity_poly.pdbx_seq_one_letter_code
_entity_poly.pdbx_strand_id
1 'polypeptide(L)'
;MLSAKLMRDRIASLERANIAVSERRKRKKKRIQKRGALTKGVGEDIIAQREADEQIAYEERQGGERSGVSRQALARCSRCRETGHNSRTCKKDTLDSV
;
A
#
# COMPACT_ATOMS: atom_id res chain seq x y z
N MET A 1 50.49 29.46 29.17
CA MET A 1 50.08 28.26 28.40
C MET A 1 48.61 27.87 28.58
N LEU A 2 47.98 28.11 29.74
CA LEU A 2 46.58 27.73 30.02
C LEU A 2 45.55 28.48 29.14
N SER A 3 45.77 29.76 28.87
CA SER A 3 44.90 30.60 28.03
C SER A 3 44.77 30.07 26.59
N ALA A 4 45.90 29.70 25.97
CA ALA A 4 45.92 29.14 24.63
C ALA A 4 45.23 27.76 24.53
N LYS A 5 45.19 27.00 25.62
CA LYS A 5 44.45 25.73 25.68
C LYS A 5 42.93 25.99 25.73
N LEU A 6 42.49 26.88 26.63
CA LEU A 6 41.08 27.27 26.75
C LEU A 6 40.52 27.86 25.44
N MET A 7 41.32 28.68 24.76
CA MET A 7 40.95 29.26 23.46
C MET A 7 40.76 28.16 22.39
N ARG A 8 41.66 27.18 22.32
CA ARG A 8 41.55 26.06 21.38
C ARG A 8 40.32 25.18 21.67
N ASP A 9 40.07 24.89 22.94
CA ASP A 9 38.90 24.11 23.35
C ASP A 9 37.59 24.83 23.00
N ARG A 10 37.56 26.16 23.17
CA ARG A 10 36.42 27.00 22.79
C ARG A 10 36.20 27.02 21.29
N ILE A 11 37.27 27.17 20.49
CA ILE A 11 37.20 27.14 19.03
C ILE A 11 36.65 25.79 18.56
N ALA A 12 37.19 24.67 19.06
CA ALA A 12 36.72 23.33 18.69
C ALA A 12 35.26 23.07 19.10
N SER A 13 34.80 23.65 20.21
CA SER A 13 33.39 23.60 20.61
C SER A 13 32.49 24.37 19.64
N LEU A 14 32.90 25.59 19.27
CA LEU A 14 32.16 26.45 18.35
C LEU A 14 32.09 25.88 16.94
N GLU A 15 33.19 25.30 16.43
CA GLU A 15 33.22 24.64 15.13
C GLU A 15 32.26 23.45 15.08
N ARG A 16 32.27 22.59 16.11
CA ARG A 16 31.32 21.47 16.21
C ARG A 16 29.87 21.94 16.21
N ALA A 17 29.56 23.00 16.95
CA ALA A 17 28.22 23.58 16.98
C ALA A 17 27.81 24.15 15.60
N ASN A 18 28.72 24.87 14.93
CA ASN A 18 28.47 25.43 13.61
C ASN A 18 28.25 24.34 12.54
N ILE A 19 29.02 23.25 12.59
CA ILE A 19 28.84 22.09 11.71
C ILE A 19 27.44 21.49 11.94
N ALA A 20 27.06 21.26 13.19
CA ALA A 20 25.75 20.69 13.52
C ALA A 20 24.57 21.55 13.03
N VAL A 21 24.66 22.87 13.21
CA VAL A 21 23.64 23.82 12.71
C VAL A 21 23.60 23.84 11.19
N SER A 22 24.76 23.83 10.53
CA SER A 22 24.86 23.81 9.07
C SER A 22 24.24 22.54 8.48
N GLU A 23 24.54 21.38 9.05
CA GLU A 23 23.95 20.11 8.64
C GLU A 23 22.42 20.09 8.86
N ARG A 24 21.93 20.65 9.98
CA ARG A 24 20.49 20.81 10.21
C ARG A 24 19.83 21.67 9.13
N ARG A 25 20.44 22.81 8.77
CA ARG A 25 19.95 23.71 7.71
C ARG A 25 19.93 23.00 6.36
N LYS A 26 21.00 22.29 5.99
CA LYS A 26 21.07 21.50 4.75
C LYS A 26 19.97 20.44 4.69
N ARG A 27 19.75 19.69 5.78
CA ARG A 27 18.67 18.69 5.88
C ARG A 27 17.30 19.32 5.71
N LYS A 28 17.04 20.47 6.35
CA LYS A 28 15.77 21.21 6.20
C LYS A 28 15.59 21.70 4.77
N LYS A 29 16.61 22.30 4.17
CA LYS A 29 16.58 22.76 2.76
C LYS A 29 16.33 21.60 1.80
N LYS A 30 17.03 20.48 1.96
CA LYS A 30 16.83 19.26 1.15
C LYS A 30 15.44 18.68 1.33
N ARG A 31 14.88 18.71 2.55
CA ARG A 31 13.49 18.29 2.82
C ARG A 31 12.50 19.18 2.07
N ILE A 32 12.69 20.50 2.11
CA ILE A 32 11.85 21.46 1.37
C ILE A 32 11.98 21.23 -0.14
N GLN A 33 13.20 21.08 -0.66
CA GLN A 33 13.46 20.92 -2.10
C GLN A 33 12.99 19.57 -2.66
N LYS A 34 13.02 18.49 -1.88
CA LYS A 34 12.69 17.12 -2.35
C LYS A 34 11.25 16.66 -2.04
N ARG A 35 10.44 17.41 -1.29
CA ARG A 35 9.08 16.98 -0.85
C ARG A 35 7.94 17.97 -1.17
N GLY A 36 8.06 18.79 -2.22
CA GLY A 36 6.92 19.62 -2.67
C GLY A 36 6.49 20.67 -1.64
N ALA A 37 5.46 21.44 -2.00
CA ALA A 37 4.98 22.54 -1.18
C ALA A 37 4.56 22.05 0.22
N LEU A 38 5.17 22.63 1.26
CA LEU A 38 4.85 22.39 2.68
C LEU A 38 3.60 23.17 3.11
N THR A 39 2.64 23.35 2.21
CA THR A 39 1.40 24.06 2.52
C THR A 39 0.44 23.09 3.20
N LYS A 40 -0.35 23.60 4.15
CA LYS A 40 -1.39 22.82 4.84
C LYS A 40 -2.32 22.14 3.83
N GLY A 41 -2.68 22.86 2.76
CA GLY A 41 -3.53 22.36 1.67
C GLY A 41 -2.97 21.11 0.99
N VAL A 42 -1.69 21.09 0.61
CA VAL A 42 -1.09 19.88 -0.02
C VAL A 42 -1.06 18.69 0.95
N GLY A 43 -0.93 18.94 2.26
CA GLY A 43 -1.07 17.91 3.28
C GLY A 43 -2.49 17.36 3.38
N GLU A 44 -3.48 18.24 3.35
CA GLU A 44 -4.91 17.91 3.35
C GLU A 44 -5.28 17.13 2.08
N ASP A 45 -4.80 17.52 0.90
CA ASP A 45 -5.03 16.82 -0.36
C ASP A 45 -4.48 15.39 -0.34
N ILE A 46 -3.29 15.18 0.25
CA ILE A 46 -2.70 13.83 0.39
C ILE A 46 -3.54 12.95 1.33
N ILE A 47 -4.09 13.53 2.40
CA ILE A 47 -4.95 12.79 3.33
C ILE A 47 -6.27 12.43 2.63
N ALA A 48 -6.91 13.42 1.97
CA ALA A 48 -8.15 13.21 1.23
C ALA A 48 -7.99 12.15 0.12
N GLN A 49 -6.87 12.15 -0.61
CA GLN A 49 -6.60 11.13 -1.62
C GLN A 49 -6.50 9.73 -1.01
N ARG A 50 -5.82 9.59 0.14
CA ARG A 50 -5.68 8.29 0.81
C ARG A 50 -7.02 7.75 1.31
N GLU A 51 -7.84 8.62 1.91
CA GLU A 51 -9.18 8.26 2.36
C GLU A 51 -10.07 7.80 1.19
N ALA A 52 -9.99 8.50 0.05
CA ALA A 52 -10.69 8.11 -1.17
C ALA A 52 -10.20 6.75 -1.71
N ASP A 53 -8.87 6.53 -1.75
CA ASP A 53 -8.29 5.27 -2.20
C ASP A 53 -8.69 4.09 -1.29
N GLU A 54 -8.74 4.31 0.03
CA GLU A 54 -9.19 3.30 1.01
C GLU A 54 -10.67 2.97 0.83
N GLN A 55 -11.52 3.97 0.56
CA GLN A 55 -12.93 3.75 0.27
C GLN A 55 -13.13 2.97 -1.03
N ILE A 56 -12.43 3.32 -2.10
CA ILE A 56 -12.47 2.60 -3.38
C ILE A 56 -12.07 1.14 -3.16
N ALA A 57 -10.96 0.89 -2.44
CA ALA A 57 -10.51 -0.47 -2.16
C ALA A 57 -11.52 -1.29 -1.33
N TYR A 58 -12.25 -0.64 -0.42
CA TYR A 58 -13.34 -1.28 0.33
C TYR A 58 -14.53 -1.61 -0.58
N GLU A 59 -14.95 -0.67 -1.42
CA GLU A 59 -16.06 -0.85 -2.36
C GLU A 59 -15.75 -1.91 -3.42
N GLU A 60 -14.52 -2.00 -3.93
CA GLU A 60 -14.10 -3.05 -4.86
C GLU A 60 -14.19 -4.45 -4.21
N ARG A 61 -13.78 -4.58 -2.95
CA ARG A 61 -13.87 -5.85 -2.20
C ARG A 61 -15.32 -6.27 -1.97
N GLN A 62 -16.20 -5.33 -1.66
CA GLN A 62 -17.63 -5.58 -1.44
C GLN A 62 -18.41 -5.75 -2.76
N GLY A 63 -17.99 -5.05 -3.81
CA GLY A 63 -18.55 -5.12 -5.16
C GLY A 63 -18.29 -6.46 -5.85
N GLY A 64 -17.15 -7.10 -5.54
CA GLY A 64 -16.84 -8.47 -5.99
C GLY A 64 -17.84 -9.51 -5.49
N GLU A 65 -18.40 -9.33 -4.29
CA GLU A 65 -19.47 -10.19 -3.75
C GLU A 65 -20.85 -9.88 -4.38
N ARG A 66 -21.11 -8.63 -4.78
CA ARG A 66 -22.35 -8.23 -5.46
C ARG A 66 -22.38 -8.57 -6.94
N SER A 67 -21.23 -8.69 -7.59
CA SER A 67 -21.13 -9.38 -8.87
C SER A 67 -21.29 -10.89 -8.65
N GLY A 68 -22.51 -11.32 -8.33
CA GLY A 68 -22.95 -12.73 -8.32
C GLY A 68 -22.80 -13.45 -9.66
N VAL A 69 -22.06 -12.85 -10.60
CA VAL A 69 -21.58 -13.36 -11.87
C VAL A 69 -20.26 -14.14 -11.69
N SER A 70 -19.74 -14.31 -10.46
CA SER A 70 -18.88 -15.47 -10.19
C SER A 70 -19.76 -16.73 -10.13
N ARG A 71 -20.15 -17.20 -11.32
CA ARG A 71 -20.30 -18.61 -11.63
C ARG A 71 -20.88 -19.41 -10.45
N GLN A 72 -22.19 -19.48 -10.33
CA GLN A 72 -22.89 -20.63 -10.93
C GLN A 72 -22.03 -21.25 -12.06
N ALA A 73 -20.93 -21.90 -11.71
CA ALA A 73 -20.29 -22.86 -12.57
C ALA A 73 -21.34 -23.94 -12.65
N LEU A 74 -22.26 -23.78 -13.62
CA LEU A 74 -23.44 -24.62 -13.83
C LEU A 74 -23.05 -26.02 -13.42
N ALA A 75 -23.54 -26.49 -12.27
CA ALA A 75 -22.97 -27.68 -11.65
C ALA A 75 -23.01 -28.80 -12.68
N ARG A 76 -21.83 -29.18 -13.19
CA ARG A 76 -21.71 -30.20 -14.22
C ARG A 76 -21.70 -31.54 -13.52
N CYS A 77 -22.42 -32.50 -14.07
CA CYS A 77 -22.31 -33.88 -13.63
C CYS A 77 -20.84 -34.30 -13.68
N SER A 78 -20.28 -34.78 -12.57
CA SER A 78 -18.88 -35.22 -12.51
C SER A 78 -18.58 -36.39 -13.44
N ARG A 79 -19.62 -37.15 -13.86
CA ARG A 79 -19.51 -38.30 -14.76
C ARG A 79 -19.56 -37.91 -16.23
N CYS A 80 -20.63 -37.23 -16.68
CA CYS A 80 -20.83 -36.91 -18.11
C CYS A 80 -20.49 -35.45 -18.49
N ARG A 81 -20.13 -34.60 -17.53
CA ARG A 81 -19.82 -33.17 -17.68
C ARG A 81 -20.94 -32.31 -18.25
N GLU A 82 -22.15 -32.85 -18.42
CA GLU A 82 -23.34 -32.11 -18.80
C GLU A 82 -23.96 -31.39 -17.60
N THR A 83 -24.65 -30.29 -17.88
CA THR A 83 -25.35 -29.46 -16.88
C THR A 83 -26.80 -29.92 -16.71
N GLY A 84 -27.39 -29.73 -15.52
CA GLY A 84 -28.81 -30.01 -15.27
C GLY A 84 -29.10 -31.31 -14.52
N HIS A 85 -28.07 -32.11 -14.21
CA HIS A 85 -28.19 -33.29 -13.34
C HIS A 85 -26.88 -33.58 -12.59
N ASN A 86 -26.93 -34.37 -11.52
CA ASN A 86 -25.76 -34.81 -10.77
C ASN A 86 -25.41 -36.27 -11.13
N SER A 87 -24.18 -36.69 -10.82
CA SER A 87 -23.65 -38.06 -10.95
C SER A 87 -24.60 -39.15 -10.47
N ARG A 88 -25.36 -38.92 -9.39
CA ARG A 88 -26.33 -39.90 -8.84
C ARG A 88 -27.53 -40.18 -9.76
N THR A 89 -27.84 -39.27 -10.68
CA THR A 89 -28.99 -39.37 -11.59
C THR A 89 -28.54 -39.40 -13.05
N CYS A 90 -27.26 -39.73 -13.31
CA CYS A 90 -26.70 -39.77 -14.65
C CYS A 90 -27.19 -41.03 -15.37
N LYS A 91 -27.82 -40.86 -16.54
CA LYS A 91 -28.35 -41.96 -17.36
C LYS A 91 -27.34 -42.55 -18.34
N LYS A 92 -26.11 -42.02 -18.43
CA LYS A 92 -25.08 -42.61 -19.29
C LYS A 92 -24.60 -43.97 -18.79
N ASP A 93 -24.69 -44.23 -17.48
CA ASP A 93 -24.28 -45.51 -16.88
C ASP A 93 -25.20 -46.69 -17.28
N THR A 94 -26.43 -46.43 -17.73
CA THR A 94 -27.38 -47.51 -18.08
C THR A 94 -27.18 -48.08 -19.49
N LEU A 95 -26.29 -47.50 -20.31
CA LEU A 95 -26.08 -47.91 -21.70
C LEU A 95 -24.74 -48.61 -21.97
N ASP A 96 -23.81 -48.62 -21.00
CA ASP A 96 -22.48 -49.24 -21.14
C ASP A 96 -22.37 -50.60 -20.42
N SER A 97 -23.49 -51.25 -20.09
CA SER A 97 -23.53 -52.59 -19.46
C SER A 97 -24.17 -53.67 -20.36
N VAL A 98 -23.97 -53.58 -21.67
CA VAL A 98 -24.31 -54.65 -22.63
C VAL A 98 -23.07 -55.02 -23.44
#